data_AF-A0A857D9Z3-F1
#
_entry.id   AF-A0A857D9Z3-F1
#
_cell.length_a   1.000
_cell.length_b   1.000
_cell.length_c   1.000
_cell.angle_alpha   90.00
_cell.angle_beta   90.00
_cell.angle_gamma   90.00
#
_symmetry.space_group_name_H-M   'P 1'
#
loop_
_entity.id
_entity.type
_entity.pdbx_description
1 polymer ?
#
loop_
_entity_poly.entity_id
_entity_poly.type
_entity_poly.pdbx_seq_one_letter_code
_entity_poly.pdbx_strand_id
1 'polypeptide(L)'
;MGQNDRISEISPKKNPSGSLYAFIQDKKDRYGNVKAYPKVEGERSTVNPDHWFWAYCWDEKVNGKWKTFKRSVPREKLSKVRMAIDANQPVSEILKIIG
;
A
#
# COMPACT_ATOMS: atom_id res chain seq x y z
N MET A 1 -8.15 -26.46 17.33
CA MET A 1 -8.77 -25.16 17.71
C MET A 1 -7.67 -24.12 17.61
N GLY A 2 -7.78 -23.17 16.69
CA GLY A 2 -6.72 -22.18 16.42
C GLY A 2 -7.06 -21.33 15.21
N GLN A 3 -8.27 -20.76 15.21
CA GLN A 3 -8.67 -19.75 14.24
C GLN A 3 -7.96 -18.45 14.65
N ASN A 4 -6.86 -18.14 13.97
CA ASN A 4 -6.21 -16.83 14.06
C ASN A 4 -6.33 -16.10 12.72
N ASP A 5 -7.54 -16.08 12.17
CA ASP A 5 -7.96 -15.18 11.10
C ASP A 5 -8.55 -13.93 11.75
N ARG A 6 -7.67 -13.04 12.22
CA ARG A 6 -8.04 -11.65 12.55
C ARG A 6 -7.04 -10.69 11.93
N ILE A 7 -6.91 -10.78 10.61
CA ILE A 7 -6.68 -9.57 9.82
C ILE A 7 -8.04 -8.88 9.82
N SER A 8 -8.18 -7.86 10.65
CA SER A 8 -9.35 -6.98 10.66
C SER A 8 -9.66 -6.55 9.23
N GLU A 9 -10.72 -7.10 8.66
CA GLU A 9 -11.38 -6.64 7.44
C GLU A 9 -11.90 -5.22 7.69
N ILE A 10 -11.00 -4.25 7.64
CA ILE A 10 -11.37 -2.94 7.13
C ILE A 10 -11.53 -3.18 5.64
N SER A 11 -12.67 -3.73 5.21
CA SER A 11 -13.10 -3.56 3.82
C SER A 11 -13.03 -2.06 3.59
N PRO A 12 -12.13 -1.56 2.72
CA PRO A 12 -12.17 -0.16 2.38
C PRO A 12 -13.59 0.07 1.86
N LYS A 13 -14.32 1.06 2.39
CA LYS A 13 -15.44 1.65 1.64
C LYS A 13 -14.95 1.73 0.20
N LYS A 14 -15.61 1.05 -0.74
CA LYS A 14 -15.14 0.92 -2.13
C LYS A 14 -14.87 2.31 -2.67
N ASN A 15 -13.62 2.75 -2.57
CA ASN A 15 -13.18 4.01 -3.12
C ASN A 15 -12.91 3.68 -4.58
N PRO A 16 -13.71 4.20 -5.53
CA PRO A 16 -13.50 3.90 -6.95
C PRO A 16 -12.10 4.33 -7.42
N SER A 17 -11.46 5.24 -6.69
CA SER A 17 -10.09 5.72 -6.91
C SER A 17 -9.02 4.92 -6.17
N GLY A 18 -9.35 3.79 -5.56
CA GLY A 18 -8.40 2.95 -4.83
C GLY A 18 -7.92 3.56 -3.50
N SER A 19 -6.79 3.06 -3.00
CA SER A 19 -6.23 3.46 -1.71
C SER A 19 -4.70 3.30 -1.67
N LEU A 20 -4.05 4.05 -0.78
CA LEU A 20 -2.64 3.88 -0.45
C LEU A 20 -2.48 2.94 0.74
N TYR A 21 -1.59 1.98 0.62
CA TYR A 21 -1.25 0.98 1.62
C TYR A 21 0.23 1.12 2.03
N ALA A 22 0.46 1.32 3.32
CA ALA A 22 1.80 1.33 3.92
C ALA A 22 2.19 -0.09 4.31
N PHE A 23 3.43 -0.49 4.02
CA PHE A 23 3.95 -1.81 4.37
C PHE A 23 5.45 -1.79 4.68
N ILE A 24 5.90 -2.84 5.35
CA ILE A 24 7.32 -3.15 5.56
C ILE A 24 7.70 -4.38 4.74
N GLN A 25 9.00 -4.52 4.47
CA GLN A 25 9.55 -5.71 3.85
C GLN A 25 10.54 -6.38 4.79
N ASP A 26 10.26 -7.61 5.17
CA ASP A 26 11.19 -8.43 5.93
C ASP A 26 12.21 -9.07 4.98
N LYS A 27 13.49 -8.88 5.30
CA LYS A 27 14.60 -9.47 4.54
C LYS A 27 15.53 -10.19 5.49
N LYS A 28 15.82 -11.45 5.17
CA LYS A 28 16.80 -12.26 5.89
C LYS A 28 18.20 -11.87 5.42
N ASP A 29 19.10 -11.57 6.35
CA ASP A 29 20.50 -11.30 6.04
C ASP A 29 21.31 -12.61 5.88
N ARG A 30 22.58 -12.48 5.47
CA ARG A 30 23.48 -13.62 5.25
C ARG A 30 23.77 -14.46 6.50
N TYR A 31 23.50 -13.90 7.69
CA TYR A 31 23.67 -14.57 8.98
C TYR A 31 22.35 -15.18 9.49
N GLY A 32 21.28 -15.03 8.73
CA GLY A 32 19.97 -15.57 9.05
C GLY A 32 19.07 -14.66 9.88
N ASN A 33 19.50 -13.44 10.22
CA ASN A 33 18.68 -12.50 10.97
C ASN A 33 17.64 -11.84 10.05
N VAL A 34 16.40 -11.72 10.52
CA VAL A 34 15.34 -10.98 9.79
C VAL A 34 15.42 -9.51 10.14
N LYS A 35 15.46 -8.65 9.12
CA LYS A 35 15.41 -7.19 9.28
C LYS A 35 14.24 -6.63 8.49
N ALA A 36 13.45 -5.76 9.12
CA ALA A 36 12.35 -5.05 8.51
C ALA A 36 12.82 -3.76 7.82
N TYR A 37 12.37 -3.54 6.59
CA TYR A 37 12.67 -2.35 5.79
C TYR A 37 11.41 -1.53 5.50
N PRO A 38 11.50 -0.19 5.36
CA PRO A 38 12.71 0.63 5.45
C PRO A 38 13.39 0.56 6.83
N LYS A 39 14.71 0.75 6.85
CA LYS A 39 15.46 0.83 8.11
C LYS A 39 15.12 2.17 8.75
N VAL A 40 14.56 2.10 9.95
CA VAL A 40 14.14 3.27 10.75
C VAL A 40 14.91 3.23 12.06
N GLU A 41 15.38 4.40 12.51
CA GLU A 41 15.95 4.54 13.85
C GLU A 41 14.81 4.75 14.86
N GLY A 42 14.73 3.90 15.88
CA GLY A 42 13.66 3.94 16.87
C GLY A 42 12.32 3.37 16.39
N GLU A 43 11.22 3.85 16.97
CA GLU A 43 9.87 3.37 16.67
C GLU A 43 9.33 3.91 15.34
N ARG A 44 8.51 3.10 14.67
CA ARG A 44 7.86 3.54 13.42
C ARG A 44 6.72 4.49 13.72
N SER A 45 6.76 5.68 13.14
CA SER A 45 5.65 6.64 13.15
C SER A 45 4.66 6.33 12.04
N THR A 46 3.36 6.31 12.37
CA THR A 46 2.27 6.14 11.39
C THR A 46 2.09 7.36 10.48
N VAL A 47 2.55 8.53 10.92
CA VAL A 47 2.45 9.79 10.16
C VAL A 47 3.72 10.12 9.37
N ASN A 48 4.84 9.44 9.66
CA ASN A 48 6.06 9.61 8.86
C ASN A 48 6.06 8.62 7.68
N PRO A 49 5.81 9.09 6.45
CA PRO A 49 5.82 8.22 5.28
C PRO A 49 7.18 7.61 4.94
N ASP A 50 8.31 8.13 5.44
CA ASP A 50 9.64 7.55 5.20
C ASP A 50 9.86 6.24 5.97
N HIS A 51 8.99 5.94 6.94
CA HIS A 51 9.07 4.73 7.75
C HIS A 51 8.45 3.50 7.06
N TRP A 52 7.90 3.68 5.86
CA TRP A 52 7.10 2.68 5.15
C TRP A 52 7.44 2.64 3.66
N PHE A 53 7.31 1.45 3.07
CA PHE A 53 7.05 1.36 1.64
C PHE A 53 5.57 1.61 1.38
N TRP A 54 5.26 2.12 0.19
CA TRP A 54 3.90 2.48 -0.19
C TRP A 54 3.48 1.74 -1.45
N ALA A 55 2.24 1.26 -1.46
CA ALA A 55 1.59 0.70 -2.63
C ALA A 55 0.25 1.38 -2.85
N TYR A 56 -0.09 1.61 -4.10
CA TYR A 56 -1.44 1.98 -4.52
C TYR A 56 -2.20 0.70 -4.85
N CYS A 57 -3.38 0.52 -4.25
CA CYS A 57 -4.23 -0.64 -4.40
C CYS A 57 -5.60 -0.23 -4.95
N TRP A 58 -6.09 -0.94 -5.96
CA TRP A 58 -7.42 -0.70 -6.54
C TRP A 58 -8.09 -2.01 -6.95
N ASP A 59 -9.41 -1.98 -7.03
CA ASP A 59 -10.21 -3.11 -7.49
C ASP A 59 -10.71 -2.85 -8.91
N GLU A 60 -10.58 -3.85 -9.78
CA GLU A 60 -11.07 -3.80 -11.15
C GLU A 60 -11.77 -5.11 -11.51
N LYS A 61 -12.82 -5.02 -12.33
CA LYS A 61 -13.60 -6.18 -12.75
C LYS A 61 -13.01 -6.77 -14.03
N VAL A 62 -12.39 -7.94 -13.91
CA VAL A 62 -11.78 -8.68 -15.03
C VAL A 62 -12.55 -9.97 -15.26
N ASN A 63 -13.12 -10.13 -16.45
CA ASN A 63 -13.94 -11.30 -16.83
C ASN A 63 -15.07 -11.57 -15.83
N GLY A 64 -15.80 -10.51 -15.44
CA GLY A 64 -16.92 -10.61 -14.52
C GLY A 64 -16.55 -10.75 -13.04
N LYS A 65 -15.27 -10.95 -12.69
CA LYS A 65 -14.79 -11.14 -11.32
C LYS A 65 -14.01 -9.91 -10.85
N TRP A 66 -14.25 -9.48 -9.62
CA TRP A 66 -13.44 -8.44 -8.98
C TRP A 66 -12.04 -8.98 -8.68
N LYS A 67 -11.02 -8.21 -9.01
CA LYS A 67 -9.62 -8.48 -8.68
C LYS A 67 -9.01 -7.23 -8.07
N THR A 68 -8.23 -7.43 -7.01
CA THR A 68 -7.42 -6.37 -6.42
C THR A 68 -6.05 -6.34 -7.07
N PHE A 69 -5.65 -5.16 -7.50
CA PHE A 69 -4.35 -4.86 -8.07
C PHE A 69 -3.55 -4.00 -7.10
N LYS A 70 -2.22 -4.08 -7.19
CA LYS A 70 -1.30 -3.28 -6.40
C LYS A 70 -0.13 -2.80 -7.24
N ARG A 71 0.29 -1.56 -7.03
CA ARG A 71 1.48 -0.98 -7.67
C ARG A 71 2.31 -0.23 -6.65
N SER A 72 3.62 -0.50 -6.58
CA SER A 72 4.52 0.23 -5.69
C SER A 72 4.54 1.71 -6.04
N VAL A 73 4.48 2.56 -5.02
CA VAL A 73 4.47 4.02 -5.16
C VAL A 73 5.81 4.55 -4.65
N PRO A 74 6.62 5.16 -5.54
CA PRO A 74 7.81 5.88 -5.13
C PRO A 74 7.48 7.01 -4.16
N ARG A 75 8.38 7.25 -3.21
CA ARG A 75 8.14 8.16 -2.08
C ARG A 75 7.87 9.60 -2.53
N GLU A 76 8.56 10.04 -3.56
CA GLU A 76 8.44 11.35 -4.21
C GLU A 76 7.10 11.56 -4.91
N LYS A 77 6.40 10.47 -5.25
CA LYS A 77 5.08 10.49 -5.90
C LYS A 77 3.92 10.38 -4.90
N LEU A 78 4.21 9.99 -3.65
CA LEU A 78 3.20 9.69 -2.64
C LEU A 78 2.21 10.84 -2.41
N SER A 79 2.71 12.08 -2.31
CA SER A 79 1.86 13.26 -2.10
C SER A 79 0.89 13.48 -3.27
N LYS A 80 1.37 13.38 -4.51
CA LYS A 80 0.53 13.52 -5.71
C LYS A 80 -0.52 12.43 -5.81
N VAL A 81 -0.16 11.19 -5.52
CA VAL A 81 -1.11 10.06 -5.49
C VAL A 81 -2.17 10.26 -4.42
N ARG A 82 -1.79 10.70 -3.21
CA ARG A 82 -2.75 11.02 -2.14
C ARG A 82 -3.77 12.08 -2.58
N MET A 83 -3.29 13.21 -3.12
CA MET A 83 -4.16 14.27 -3.63
C MET A 83 -5.10 13.78 -4.73
N ALA A 84 -4.62 12.92 -5.64
CA ALA A 84 -5.44 12.35 -6.70
C ALA A 84 -6.55 11.43 -6.17
N ILE A 85 -6.25 10.61 -5.15
CA ILE A 85 -7.24 9.78 -4.45
C ILE A 85 -8.27 10.65 -3.74
N ASP A 86 -7.83 11.68 -3.01
CA ASP A 86 -8.71 12.59 -2.27
C ASP A 86 -9.63 13.38 -3.21
N ALA A 87 -9.15 13.69 -4.42
CA ALA A 87 -9.93 14.31 -5.49
C ALA A 87 -10.82 13.31 -6.28
N ASN A 88 -10.88 12.04 -5.87
CA ASN A 88 -11.59 10.96 -6.57
C ASN A 88 -11.21 10.84 -8.06
N GLN A 89 -9.95 11.06 -8.41
CA GLN A 89 -9.48 10.86 -9.79
C GLN A 89 -9.60 9.38 -10.21
N PRO A 90 -9.87 9.09 -11.49
CA PRO A 90 -9.98 7.71 -11.94
C PRO A 90 -8.64 6.99 -11.82
N VAL A 91 -8.69 5.67 -11.61
CA VAL A 91 -7.53 4.79 -11.48
C VAL A 91 -6.50 5.03 -12.59
N SER A 92 -6.95 5.20 -13.83
CA SER A 92 -6.08 5.44 -14.99
C SER A 92 -5.21 6.69 -14.85
N GLU A 93 -5.74 7.79 -14.31
CA GLU A 93 -4.96 9.02 -14.08
C GLU A 93 -3.97 8.84 -12.92
N ILE A 94 -4.38 8.15 -11.85
CA ILE A 94 -3.50 7.84 -10.72
C ILE A 94 -2.32 6.98 -11.18
N LEU A 95 -2.56 5.99 -12.06
CA LEU A 95 -1.52 5.14 -12.61
C LEU A 95 -0.50 5.91 -13.46
N LYS A 96 -0.91 6.97 -14.18
CA LYS A 96 0.01 7.86 -14.91
C LYS A 96 0.94 8.62 -13.97
N ILE A 97 0.47 9.02 -12.80
CA ILE A 97 1.32 9.66 -11.77
C ILE A 97 2.41 8.68 -11.33
N ILE A 98 2.02 7.43 -11.04
CA ILE A 98 2.94 6.38 -10.57
C ILE A 98 3.98 6.02 -11.64
N GLY A 99 3.62 6.09 -12.92
CA GLY A 99 4.46 5.70 -14.07
C GLY A 99 4.33 4.22 -14.33
#